data_AF-A0A8S3F662-F1
#
_entry.id   AF-A0A8S3F662-F1
#
_cell.length_a   1.000
_cell.length_b   1.000
_cell.length_c   1.000
_cell.angle_alpha   90.00
_cell.angle_beta   90.00
_cell.angle_gamma   90.00
#
_symmetry.space_group_name_H-M   'P 1'
#
loop_
_entity.id
_entity.type
_entity.pdbx_description
1 polymer ?
#
loop_
_entity_poly.entity_id
_entity_poly.type
_entity_poly.pdbx_seq_one_letter_code
_entity_poly.pdbx_strand_id
1 'polypeptide(L)'
;MDTISLYQWNLNHVFYTMSNGKRKVFGRSIILCKLGQFFGFYTLHTSAMFLTFVQLDRAFLLRSRWYKAKIAHPRVALIICAIILLTLFVLNGFLFGLGFEYSTYNNSTGIEEIRVACYYSKDSKLDNFFRVQYTWIHLVVMYIVPFSVIIICTLLIVKKIIIKQTFTNVQLATSAQRNRRISIMLLLMCFTYIITTLPNRLCFSVFEKQLVGHDYTDTVFLATNTLMYTRNSLNAFFLYLSVNCFRRDVRRLLLICSRKLTGQPIPQENNANEHVGRMKTFHEPLKTVLNTMPIKA
;
A
#
# COMPACT_ATOMS: atom_id res chain seq x y z
N MET A 1 -1.91 6.03 2.61
CA MET A 1 -3.17 5.32 2.26
C MET A 1 -3.49 4.22 3.25
N ASP A 2 -2.55 3.31 3.55
CA ASP A 2 -2.72 2.22 4.53
C ASP A 2 -3.22 2.69 5.91
N THR A 3 -2.80 3.87 6.36
CA THR A 3 -3.22 4.50 7.61
C THR A 3 -4.73 4.72 7.69
N ILE A 4 -5.37 5.13 6.60
CA ILE A 4 -6.83 5.40 6.57
C ILE A 4 -7.60 4.09 6.76
N SER A 5 -7.20 3.04 6.04
CA SER A 5 -7.80 1.70 6.18
C SER A 5 -7.63 1.13 7.59
N LEU A 6 -6.45 1.32 8.19
CA LEU A 6 -6.17 0.90 9.57
C LEU A 6 -7.08 1.63 10.58
N TYR A 7 -7.19 2.96 10.47
CA TYR A 7 -8.01 3.74 11.38
C TYR A 7 -9.49 3.46 11.19
N GLN A 8 -9.96 3.25 9.96
CA GLN A 8 -11.38 2.99 9.70
C GLN A 8 -11.91 1.78 10.49
N TRP A 9 -11.17 0.68 10.49
CA TRP A 9 -11.58 -0.54 11.17
C TRP A 9 -11.38 -0.46 12.69
N ASN A 10 -10.19 -0.02 13.13
CA ASN A 10 -9.90 0.12 14.56
C ASN A 10 -10.84 1.11 15.23
N LEU A 11 -11.14 2.24 14.57
CA LEU A 11 -12.07 3.23 15.09
C LEU A 11 -13.47 2.62 15.20
N ASN A 12 -13.95 1.90 14.19
CA ASN A 12 -15.24 1.24 14.29
C ASN A 12 -15.30 0.21 15.43
N HIS A 13 -14.25 -0.57 15.62
CA HIS A 13 -14.18 -1.54 16.72
C HIS A 13 -14.13 -0.86 18.09
N VAL A 14 -13.26 0.14 18.28
CA VAL A 14 -13.14 0.90 19.54
C VAL A 14 -14.48 1.54 19.91
N PHE A 15 -15.15 2.20 18.97
CA PHE A 15 -16.46 2.80 19.24
C PHE A 15 -17.53 1.76 19.51
N TYR A 16 -17.49 0.60 18.83
CA TYR A 16 -18.42 -0.50 19.09
C TYR A 16 -18.25 -1.02 20.53
N THR A 17 -17.01 -1.22 20.98
CA THR A 17 -16.68 -1.62 22.36
C THR A 17 -17.11 -0.55 23.36
N MET A 18 -16.79 0.73 23.13
CA MET A 18 -17.16 1.83 24.03
C MET A 18 -18.69 2.06 24.11
N SER A 19 -19.43 1.72 23.05
CA SER A 19 -20.89 1.82 23.04
C SER A 19 -21.60 0.59 23.62
N ASN A 20 -20.88 -0.32 24.29
CA ASN A 20 -21.42 -1.60 24.79
C ASN A 20 -22.20 -2.37 23.70
N GLY A 21 -21.66 -2.38 22.47
CA GLY A 21 -22.26 -3.08 21.32
C GLY A 21 -23.50 -2.42 20.72
N LYS A 22 -24.01 -1.32 21.27
CA LYS A 22 -25.28 -0.71 20.82
C LYS A 22 -25.17 0.13 19.54
N ARG A 23 -23.99 0.69 19.22
CA ARG A 23 -23.85 1.62 18.09
C ARG A 23 -22.57 1.38 17.28
N LYS A 24 -22.72 1.29 15.96
CA LYS A 24 -21.62 1.30 14.99
C LYS A 24 -21.48 2.72 14.43
N VAL A 25 -20.26 3.24 14.32
CA VAL A 25 -20.00 4.64 13.85
C VAL A 25 -20.54 4.85 12.44
N PHE A 26 -20.27 3.89 11.55
CA PHE A 26 -20.76 3.93 10.16
C PHE A 26 -22.28 3.77 10.06
N GLY A 27 -22.93 3.27 11.12
CA GLY A 27 -24.39 3.17 11.20
C GLY A 27 -25.10 4.50 11.44
N ARG A 28 -24.36 5.59 11.72
CA ARG A 28 -24.95 6.89 12.07
C ARG A 28 -25.23 7.79 10.87
N SER A 29 -24.47 7.64 9.79
CA SER A 29 -24.59 8.49 8.61
C SER A 29 -24.32 7.68 7.35
N ILE A 30 -25.25 7.74 6.41
CA ILE A 30 -25.10 7.12 5.10
C ILE A 30 -23.88 7.63 4.33
N ILE A 31 -23.49 8.90 4.52
CA ILE A 31 -22.31 9.48 3.87
C ILE A 31 -21.04 8.83 4.40
N LEU A 32 -20.91 8.68 5.73
CA LEU A 32 -19.76 8.03 6.35
C LEU A 32 -19.67 6.55 5.96
N CYS A 33 -20.81 5.88 5.88
CA CYS A 33 -20.93 4.51 5.43
C CYS A 33 -20.38 4.33 4.00
N LYS A 34 -20.87 5.14 3.06
CA LYS A 34 -20.43 5.12 1.64
C LYS A 34 -18.96 5.48 1.47
N LEU A 35 -18.51 6.56 2.12
CA LEU A 35 -17.11 6.98 2.07
C LEU A 35 -16.19 5.93 2.70
N GLY A 36 -16.58 5.37 3.83
CA GLY A 36 -15.83 4.31 4.49
C GLY A 36 -15.65 3.10 3.57
N GLN A 37 -16.72 2.63 2.94
CA GLN A 37 -16.61 1.51 1.99
C GLN A 37 -15.72 1.85 0.81
N PHE A 38 -15.98 2.98 0.15
CA PHE A 38 -15.19 3.42 -1.00
C PHE A 38 -13.70 3.51 -0.65
N PHE A 39 -13.33 4.24 0.41
CA PHE A 39 -11.94 4.39 0.81
C PHE A 39 -11.30 3.07 1.24
N GLY A 40 -12.06 2.19 1.90
CA GLY A 40 -11.59 0.85 2.27
C GLY A 40 -11.11 0.08 1.05
N PHE A 41 -11.95 -0.07 0.03
CA PHE A 41 -11.59 -0.80 -1.20
C PHE A 41 -10.57 -0.04 -2.07
N TYR A 42 -10.76 1.26 -2.25
CA TYR A 42 -9.89 2.09 -3.08
C TYR A 42 -8.45 2.12 -2.55
N THR A 43 -8.25 2.27 -1.24
CA THR A 43 -6.90 2.27 -0.65
C THR A 43 -6.23 0.91 -0.72
N LEU A 44 -7.00 -0.18 -0.59
CA LEU A 44 -6.50 -1.55 -0.75
C LEU A 44 -6.01 -1.81 -2.17
N HIS A 45 -6.82 -1.49 -3.19
CA HIS A 45 -6.44 -1.61 -4.60
C HIS A 45 -5.23 -0.74 -4.94
N THR A 46 -5.22 0.50 -4.45
CA THR A 46 -4.13 1.44 -4.74
C THR A 46 -2.81 0.97 -4.14
N SER A 47 -2.83 0.48 -2.90
CA SER A 47 -1.65 -0.07 -2.22
C SER A 47 -1.07 -1.27 -2.99
N ALA A 48 -1.93 -2.19 -3.44
CA ALA A 48 -1.53 -3.33 -4.26
C ALA A 48 -0.88 -2.90 -5.58
N MET A 49 -1.56 -2.02 -6.33
CA MET A 49 -1.09 -1.58 -7.65
C MET A 49 0.20 -0.78 -7.59
N PHE A 50 0.40 0.05 -6.56
CA PHE A 50 1.66 0.76 -6.40
C PHE A 50 2.82 -0.18 -6.05
N LEU A 51 2.59 -1.20 -5.22
CA LEU A 51 3.63 -2.21 -4.96
C LEU A 51 4.02 -2.93 -6.26
N THR A 52 3.04 -3.32 -7.07
CA THR A 52 3.27 -3.93 -8.38
C THR A 52 4.02 -3.00 -9.33
N PHE A 53 3.61 -1.73 -9.40
CA PHE A 53 4.22 -0.73 -10.27
C PHE A 53 5.69 -0.46 -9.88
N VAL A 54 5.99 -0.33 -8.60
CA VAL A 54 7.37 -0.15 -8.11
C VAL A 54 8.26 -1.34 -8.49
N GLN A 55 7.71 -2.55 -8.47
CA GLN A 55 8.44 -3.76 -8.87
C GLN A 55 8.68 -3.81 -10.38
N LEU A 56 7.67 -3.43 -11.17
CA LEU A 56 7.78 -3.28 -12.62
C LEU A 56 8.83 -2.25 -13.01
N ASP A 57 8.76 -1.04 -12.46
CA ASP A 57 9.71 0.05 -12.71
C ASP A 57 11.14 -0.43 -12.48
N ARG A 58 11.40 -1.12 -11.36
CA ARG A 58 12.73 -1.68 -11.07
C ARG A 58 13.16 -2.77 -12.05
N ALA A 59 12.27 -3.68 -12.41
CA ALA A 59 12.57 -4.72 -13.38
C ALA A 59 12.91 -4.10 -14.75
N PHE A 60 12.17 -3.07 -15.17
CA PHE A 60 12.42 -2.37 -16.43
C PHE A 60 13.71 -1.53 -16.40
N LEU A 61 13.97 -0.82 -15.31
CA LEU A 61 15.23 -0.09 -15.09
C LEU A 61 16.45 -1.01 -15.18
N LEU A 62 16.33 -2.22 -14.63
CA LEU A 62 17.40 -3.21 -14.71
C LEU A 62 17.51 -3.79 -16.11
N ARG A 63 16.41 -4.05 -16.82
CA ARG A 63 16.40 -4.74 -18.11
C ARG A 63 16.76 -3.84 -19.28
N SER A 64 16.15 -2.66 -19.39
CA SER A 64 16.13 -1.84 -20.59
C SER A 64 16.83 -0.49 -20.41
N ARG A 65 17.87 -0.24 -21.23
CA ARG A 65 18.53 1.08 -21.32
C ARG A 65 17.57 2.15 -21.86
N TRP A 66 16.69 1.76 -22.78
CA TRP A 66 15.69 2.65 -23.36
C TRP A 66 14.69 3.15 -22.31
N TYR A 67 14.23 2.25 -21.43
CA TYR A 67 13.32 2.62 -20.34
C TYR A 67 13.97 3.66 -19.42
N LYS A 68 15.24 3.46 -19.06
CA LYS A 68 16.00 4.42 -18.25
C LYS A 68 16.14 5.78 -18.92
N ALA A 69 16.32 5.82 -20.25
CA ALA A 69 16.51 7.06 -20.98
C ALA A 69 15.22 7.86 -21.21
N LYS A 70 14.07 7.19 -21.43
CA LYS A 70 12.81 7.87 -21.79
C LYS A 70 11.76 7.90 -20.69
N ILE A 71 11.65 6.85 -19.87
CA ILE A 71 10.50 6.66 -18.97
C ILE A 71 10.85 6.94 -17.51
N ALA A 72 12.10 6.73 -17.09
CA ALA A 72 12.54 6.88 -15.69
C ALA A 72 12.59 8.32 -15.17
N HIS A 73 11.82 9.24 -15.76
CA HIS A 73 11.69 10.62 -15.31
C HIS A 73 10.57 10.75 -14.26
N PRO A 74 10.76 11.58 -13.22
CA PRO A 74 9.78 11.73 -12.13
C PRO A 74 8.42 12.25 -12.62
N ARG A 75 8.41 13.09 -13.67
CA ARG A 75 7.16 13.59 -14.27
C ARG A 75 6.33 12.47 -14.89
N VAL A 76 6.98 11.56 -15.61
CA VAL A 76 6.31 10.41 -16.25
C VAL A 76 5.78 9.46 -15.18
N ALA A 77 6.56 9.20 -14.13
CA ALA A 77 6.12 8.40 -12.99
C ALA A 77 4.87 8.99 -12.31
N LEU A 78 4.83 10.32 -12.10
CA LEU A 78 3.65 11.00 -11.55
C LEU A 78 2.42 10.86 -12.46
N ILE A 79 2.58 10.99 -13.78
CA ILE A 79 1.49 10.79 -14.73
C ILE A 79 0.95 9.36 -14.66
N ILE A 80 1.83 8.36 -14.64
CA ILE A 80 1.41 6.95 -14.51
C ILE A 80 0.68 6.72 -13.19
N CYS A 81 1.18 7.26 -12.07
CA CYS A 81 0.50 7.18 -10.78
C CYS A 81 -0.90 7.82 -10.84
N ALA A 82 -1.04 8.99 -11.47
CA ALA A 82 -2.34 9.64 -11.63
C ALA A 82 -3.32 8.80 -12.47
N ILE A 83 -2.84 8.17 -13.54
CA ILE A 83 -3.66 7.25 -14.37
C ILE A 83 -4.12 6.04 -13.56
N ILE A 84 -3.23 5.43 -12.78
CA ILE A 84 -3.57 4.29 -11.90
C ILE A 84 -4.64 4.71 -10.89
N LEU A 85 -4.45 5.85 -10.21
CA LEU A 85 -5.41 6.38 -9.25
C LEU A 85 -6.78 6.64 -9.89
N LEU A 86 -6.82 7.29 -11.06
CA LEU A 86 -8.05 7.56 -11.78
C LEU A 86 -8.77 6.28 -12.22
N THR A 87 -8.03 5.32 -12.77
CA THR A 87 -8.57 4.01 -13.16
C THR A 87 -9.18 3.28 -11.97
N LEU A 88 -8.48 3.27 -10.83
CA LEU A 88 -8.99 2.67 -9.60
C LEU A 88 -10.17 3.44 -9.01
N PHE A 89 -10.22 4.75 -9.17
CA PHE A 89 -11.34 5.56 -8.72
C PHE A 89 -12.60 5.20 -9.49
N VAL A 90 -12.49 5.09 -10.82
CA VAL A 90 -13.59 4.64 -11.70
C VAL A 90 -14.02 3.21 -11.36
N LEU A 91 -13.07 2.29 -11.21
CA LEU A 91 -13.35 0.90 -10.87
C LEU A 91 -14.11 0.75 -9.54
N ASN A 92 -13.77 1.56 -8.54
CA ASN A 92 -14.41 1.53 -7.22
C ASN A 92 -15.62 2.47 -7.11
N GLY A 93 -15.91 3.29 -8.14
CA GLY A 93 -16.90 4.35 -8.07
C GLY A 93 -18.33 3.85 -7.82
N PHE A 94 -18.66 2.66 -8.31
CA PHE A 94 -19.99 2.06 -8.08
C PHE A 94 -20.29 1.80 -6.60
N LEU A 95 -19.27 1.72 -5.72
CA LEU A 95 -19.45 1.54 -4.27
C LEU A 95 -20.22 2.70 -3.62
N PHE A 96 -20.23 3.90 -4.22
CA PHE A 96 -21.07 5.01 -3.76
C PHE A 96 -22.58 4.73 -3.94
N GLY A 97 -22.93 3.79 -4.82
CA GLY A 97 -24.29 3.29 -5.00
C GLY A 97 -24.72 2.28 -3.93
N LEU A 98 -23.80 1.78 -3.11
CA LEU A 98 -24.12 0.88 -2.00
C LEU A 98 -24.55 1.67 -0.76
N GLY A 99 -25.35 1.01 0.05
CA GLY A 99 -25.82 1.51 1.33
C GLY A 99 -27.10 2.32 1.27
N PHE A 100 -27.99 2.05 2.21
CA PHE A 100 -29.31 2.70 2.33
C PHE A 100 -29.75 2.79 3.79
N GLU A 101 -30.68 3.72 4.03
CA GLU A 101 -31.34 3.89 5.32
C GLU A 101 -32.64 3.07 5.33
N TYR A 102 -32.90 2.41 6.46
CA TYR A 102 -34.13 1.68 6.73
C TYR A 102 -34.57 1.96 8.17
N SER A 103 -35.87 2.05 8.39
CA SER A 103 -36.41 2.18 9.74
C SER A 103 -36.74 0.80 10.32
N THR A 104 -36.40 0.62 11.59
CA THR A 104 -36.79 -0.54 12.38
C THR A 104 -37.63 -0.08 13.55
N TYR A 105 -38.83 -0.63 13.69
CA TYR A 105 -39.69 -0.38 14.82
C TYR A 105 -39.27 -1.27 15.99
N ASN A 106 -38.88 -0.67 17.11
CA ASN A 106 -38.50 -1.41 18.30
C ASN A 106 -39.74 -1.61 19.20
N ASN A 107 -40.30 -2.82 19.18
CA ASN A 107 -41.50 -3.18 19.97
C ASN A 107 -41.35 -2.89 21.47
N SER A 108 -40.12 -2.95 22.01
CA SER A 108 -39.88 -2.76 23.45
C SER A 108 -39.89 -1.29 23.86
N THR A 109 -39.53 -0.37 22.98
CA THR A 109 -39.45 1.08 23.29
C THR A 109 -40.55 1.89 22.62
N GLY A 110 -41.23 1.33 21.61
CA GLY A 110 -42.21 2.06 20.79
C GLY A 110 -41.59 3.15 19.91
N ILE A 111 -40.26 3.16 19.76
CA ILE A 111 -39.52 4.18 19.02
C ILE A 111 -39.09 3.61 17.67
N GLU A 112 -39.31 4.38 16.60
CA GLU A 112 -38.77 4.10 15.29
C GLU A 112 -37.27 4.46 15.25
N GLU A 113 -36.42 3.46 15.06
CA GLU A 113 -34.97 3.64 14.95
C GLU A 113 -34.55 3.62 13.48
N ILE A 114 -33.90 4.70 13.02
CA ILE A 114 -33.28 4.73 11.69
C ILE A 114 -31.92 4.02 11.75
N ARG A 115 -31.75 2.99 10.90
CA ARG A 115 -30.51 2.23 10.78
C ARG A 115 -29.96 2.34 9.36
N VAL A 116 -28.64 2.30 9.25
CA VAL A 116 -27.93 2.34 7.96
C VAL A 116 -27.35 0.96 7.67
N ALA A 117 -27.75 0.36 6.56
CA ALA A 117 -27.12 -0.84 6.02
C ALA A 117 -26.02 -0.41 5.04
N CYS A 118 -24.77 -0.82 5.26
CA CYS A 118 -23.67 -0.41 4.39
C CYS A 118 -23.44 -1.34 3.21
N TYR A 119 -23.37 -2.64 3.42
CA TYR A 119 -22.92 -3.61 2.41
C TYR A 119 -24.04 -4.16 1.53
N TYR A 120 -25.13 -3.42 1.41
CA TYR A 120 -26.34 -3.85 0.70
C TYR A 120 -26.88 -2.71 -0.15
N SER A 121 -27.52 -3.06 -1.27
CA SER A 121 -28.28 -2.12 -2.08
C SER A 121 -29.75 -2.52 -2.15
N LYS A 122 -30.64 -1.53 -2.32
CA LYS A 122 -32.05 -1.78 -2.65
C LYS A 122 -32.21 -2.32 -4.08
N ASP A 123 -31.28 -1.99 -4.96
CA ASP A 123 -31.24 -2.54 -6.31
C ASP A 123 -30.64 -3.95 -6.27
N SER A 124 -31.48 -4.96 -6.51
CA SER A 124 -31.08 -6.37 -6.52
C SER A 124 -30.02 -6.70 -7.56
N LYS A 125 -29.97 -5.95 -8.68
CA LYS A 125 -28.94 -6.14 -9.71
C LYS A 125 -27.58 -5.65 -9.21
N LEU A 126 -27.55 -4.48 -8.55
CA LEU A 126 -26.32 -3.92 -7.99
C LEU A 126 -25.82 -4.76 -6.80
N ASP A 127 -26.72 -5.22 -5.94
CA ASP A 127 -26.39 -6.11 -4.82
C ASP A 127 -25.78 -7.43 -5.32
N ASN A 128 -26.42 -8.07 -6.31
CA ASN A 128 -25.90 -9.28 -6.93
C ASN A 128 -24.55 -9.05 -7.60
N PHE A 129 -24.39 -7.93 -8.34
CA PHE A 129 -23.12 -7.53 -8.93
C PHE A 129 -22.01 -7.43 -7.88
N PHE A 130 -22.29 -6.77 -6.75
CA PHE A 130 -21.31 -6.58 -5.68
C PHE A 130 -20.93 -7.92 -5.02
N ARG A 131 -21.92 -8.77 -4.72
CA ARG A 131 -21.68 -10.02 -4.00
C ARG A 131 -20.98 -11.08 -4.85
N VAL A 132 -21.36 -11.21 -6.12
CA VAL A 132 -20.86 -12.28 -6.99
C VAL A 132 -19.72 -11.76 -7.89
N GLN A 133 -20.01 -10.88 -8.83
CA GLN A 133 -19.06 -10.48 -9.88
C GLN A 133 -17.91 -9.65 -9.32
N TYR A 134 -18.21 -8.66 -8.46
CA TYR A 134 -17.18 -7.77 -7.94
C TYR A 134 -16.20 -8.48 -7.02
N THR A 135 -16.64 -9.49 -6.26
CA THR A 135 -15.75 -10.34 -5.46
C THR A 135 -14.66 -10.99 -6.32
N TRP A 136 -15.00 -11.48 -7.52
CA TRP A 136 -14.02 -12.01 -8.47
C TRP A 136 -13.11 -10.94 -9.04
N ILE A 137 -13.65 -9.79 -9.44
CA ILE A 137 -12.85 -8.66 -9.95
C ILE A 137 -11.85 -8.23 -8.88
N HIS A 138 -12.30 -8.06 -7.65
CA HIS A 138 -11.48 -7.71 -6.51
C HIS A 138 -10.37 -8.76 -6.27
N LEU A 139 -10.70 -10.06 -6.33
CA LEU A 139 -9.71 -11.13 -6.21
C LEU A 139 -8.65 -11.05 -7.32
N VAL A 140 -9.06 -10.88 -8.59
CA VAL A 140 -8.14 -10.83 -9.72
C VAL A 140 -7.24 -9.59 -9.66
N VAL A 141 -7.85 -8.41 -9.48
CA VAL A 141 -7.17 -7.11 -9.53
C VAL A 141 -6.25 -6.91 -8.33
N MET A 142 -6.66 -7.34 -7.13
CA MET A 142 -5.88 -7.10 -5.90
C MET A 142 -4.86 -8.20 -5.61
N TYR A 143 -5.06 -9.43 -6.10
CA TYR A 143 -4.22 -10.58 -5.73
C TYR A 143 -3.52 -11.19 -6.94
N ILE A 144 -4.29 -11.71 -7.90
CA ILE A 144 -3.73 -12.50 -9.00
C ILE A 144 -2.79 -11.63 -9.86
N VAL A 145 -3.26 -10.48 -10.33
CA VAL A 145 -2.48 -9.58 -11.18
C VAL A 145 -1.22 -9.07 -10.47
N PRO A 146 -1.31 -8.48 -9.25
CA PRO A 146 -0.12 -8.07 -8.49
C PRO A 146 0.87 -9.21 -8.29
N PHE A 147 0.40 -10.39 -7.88
CA PHE A 147 1.25 -11.52 -7.59
C PHE A 147 1.99 -12.04 -8.82
N SER A 148 1.28 -12.28 -9.92
CA SER A 148 1.88 -12.76 -11.17
C SER A 148 2.95 -11.78 -11.65
N VAL A 149 2.65 -10.48 -11.65
CA VAL A 149 3.61 -9.45 -12.06
C VAL A 149 4.83 -9.43 -11.14
N ILE A 150 4.62 -9.49 -9.81
CA ILE A 150 5.72 -9.49 -8.83
C ILE A 150 6.62 -10.72 -9.02
N ILE A 151 6.06 -11.91 -9.20
CA ILE A 151 6.84 -13.13 -9.45
C ILE A 151 7.68 -12.96 -10.73
N ILE A 152 7.04 -12.57 -11.83
CA ILE A 152 7.73 -12.39 -13.12
C ILE A 152 8.86 -11.37 -12.97
N CYS A 153 8.59 -10.21 -12.37
CA CYS A 153 9.59 -9.16 -12.13
C CYS A 153 10.76 -9.68 -11.29
N THR A 154 10.47 -10.42 -10.22
CA THR A 154 11.50 -10.98 -9.33
C THR A 154 12.37 -11.99 -10.06
N LEU A 155 11.78 -12.90 -10.83
CA LEU A 155 12.51 -13.87 -11.62
C LEU A 155 13.42 -13.17 -12.65
N LEU A 156 12.94 -12.10 -13.29
CA LEU A 156 13.74 -11.30 -14.23
C LEU A 156 14.92 -10.60 -13.53
N ILE A 157 14.70 -10.04 -12.33
CA ILE A 157 15.75 -9.39 -11.54
C ILE A 157 16.82 -10.42 -11.13
N VAL A 158 16.41 -11.57 -10.59
CA VAL A 158 17.32 -12.62 -10.14
C VAL A 158 18.14 -13.17 -11.30
N LYS A 159 17.51 -13.52 -12.44
CA LYS A 159 18.21 -13.98 -13.64
C LYS A 159 19.29 -12.99 -14.07
N LYS A 160 18.98 -11.68 -14.07
CA LYS A 160 19.94 -10.64 -14.46
C LYS A 160 21.10 -10.47 -13.48
N ILE A 161 20.85 -10.64 -12.17
CA ILE A 161 21.89 -10.59 -11.15
C ILE A 161 22.85 -11.76 -11.31
N ILE A 162 22.32 -12.98 -11.47
CA ILE A 162 23.13 -14.20 -11.64
C ILE A 162 24.04 -14.06 -12.86
N ILE A 163 23.49 -13.67 -14.02
CA ILE A 163 24.27 -13.49 -15.25
C ILE A 163 25.37 -12.45 -15.07
N LYS A 164 25.10 -11.32 -14.40
CA LYS A 164 26.12 -10.28 -14.18
C LYS A 164 27.22 -10.70 -13.21
N GLN A 165 26.91 -11.52 -12.22
CA GLN A 165 27.90 -12.04 -11.27
C GLN A 165 28.89 -12.98 -11.94
N THR A 166 28.47 -13.73 -12.96
CA THR A 166 29.36 -14.62 -13.72
C THR A 166 30.38 -13.86 -14.58
N PHE A 167 30.05 -12.65 -15.06
CA PHE A 167 30.83 -11.96 -16.09
C PHE A 167 31.65 -10.74 -15.64
N THR A 168 31.51 -10.23 -14.40
CA THR A 168 32.13 -8.95 -14.03
C THR A 168 32.95 -8.99 -12.73
N ASN A 169 34.22 -8.60 -12.83
CA ASN A 169 35.19 -8.46 -11.73
C ASN A 169 34.72 -7.50 -10.61
N VAL A 170 35.06 -7.90 -9.38
CA VAL A 170 34.85 -7.40 -8.00
C VAL A 170 34.34 -5.95 -7.76
N GLN A 171 34.64 -4.95 -8.57
CA GLN A 171 34.29 -3.54 -8.28
C GLN A 171 32.83 -3.13 -8.57
N LEU A 172 32.11 -3.83 -9.47
CA LEU A 172 30.68 -3.60 -9.67
C LEU A 172 29.78 -4.19 -8.55
N ALA A 173 30.37 -4.92 -7.60
CA ALA A 173 29.65 -5.69 -6.61
C ALA A 173 28.87 -4.83 -5.59
N THR A 174 29.38 -3.66 -5.20
CA THR A 174 28.77 -2.84 -4.13
C THR A 174 27.43 -2.22 -4.51
N SER A 175 27.33 -1.62 -5.70
CA SER A 175 26.07 -1.08 -6.24
C SER A 175 25.06 -2.19 -6.54
N ALA A 176 25.52 -3.32 -7.09
CA ALA A 176 24.70 -4.50 -7.33
C ALA A 176 24.13 -5.10 -6.03
N GLN A 177 24.94 -5.14 -4.96
CA GLN A 177 24.53 -5.64 -3.65
C GLN A 177 23.45 -4.76 -3.01
N ARG A 178 23.55 -3.43 -3.13
CA ARG A 178 22.49 -2.52 -2.67
C ARG A 178 21.18 -2.81 -3.40
N ASN A 179 21.20 -2.89 -4.74
CA ASN A 179 20.00 -3.18 -5.53
C ASN A 179 19.40 -4.56 -5.22
N ARG A 180 20.25 -5.56 -4.98
CA ARG A 180 19.82 -6.90 -4.52
C ARG A 180 19.09 -6.82 -3.19
N ARG A 181 19.64 -6.11 -2.20
CA ARG A 181 19.01 -5.97 -0.87
C ARG A 181 17.62 -5.34 -0.95
N ILE A 182 17.47 -4.25 -1.72
CA ILE A 182 16.17 -3.59 -1.86
C ILE A 182 15.18 -4.46 -2.68
N SER A 183 15.66 -5.28 -3.61
CA SER A 183 14.81 -6.22 -4.37
C SER A 183 14.31 -7.38 -3.49
N ILE A 184 15.20 -7.98 -2.69
CA ILE A 184 14.84 -9.03 -1.72
C ILE A 184 13.82 -8.50 -0.72
N MET A 185 14.02 -7.29 -0.23
CA MET A 185 13.12 -6.64 0.71
C MET A 185 11.74 -6.37 0.10
N LEU A 186 11.67 -5.89 -1.15
CA LEU A 186 10.36 -5.75 -1.82
C LEU A 186 9.71 -7.12 -2.06
N LEU A 187 10.48 -8.15 -2.39
CA LEU A 187 9.98 -9.52 -2.52
C LEU A 187 9.35 -10.00 -1.20
N LEU A 188 10.05 -9.81 -0.08
CA LEU A 188 9.53 -10.14 1.25
C LEU A 188 8.24 -9.36 1.56
N MET A 189 8.21 -8.05 1.28
CA MET A 189 7.01 -7.24 1.45
C MET A 189 5.82 -7.77 0.63
N CYS A 190 6.07 -8.26 -0.59
CA CYS A 190 5.05 -8.86 -1.44
C CYS A 190 4.56 -10.21 -0.91
N PHE A 191 5.46 -11.10 -0.48
CA PHE A 191 5.07 -12.37 0.16
C PHE A 191 4.26 -12.13 1.42
N THR A 192 4.72 -11.21 2.27
CA THR A 192 3.97 -10.79 3.46
C THR A 192 2.59 -10.26 3.08
N TYR A 193 2.49 -9.43 2.04
CA TYR A 193 1.20 -8.94 1.55
C TYR A 193 0.26 -10.11 1.23
N ILE A 194 0.71 -11.10 0.47
CA ILE A 194 -0.12 -12.25 0.07
C ILE A 194 -0.52 -13.09 1.28
N ILE A 195 0.45 -13.48 2.11
CA ILE A 195 0.19 -14.29 3.30
C ILE A 195 -0.80 -13.59 4.23
N THR A 196 -0.68 -12.27 4.38
CA THR A 196 -1.55 -11.52 5.31
C THR A 196 -2.94 -11.25 4.75
N THR A 197 -3.09 -11.13 3.43
CA THR A 197 -4.35 -10.66 2.82
C THR A 197 -5.14 -11.75 2.10
N LEU A 198 -4.49 -12.81 1.60
CA LEU A 198 -5.14 -13.88 0.85
C LEU A 198 -6.08 -14.74 1.70
N PRO A 199 -5.72 -15.17 2.94
CA PRO A 199 -6.62 -16.00 3.75
C PRO A 199 -7.96 -15.33 4.02
N ASN A 200 -7.93 -14.03 4.35
CA ASN A 200 -9.13 -13.21 4.52
C ASN A 200 -10.04 -13.29 3.30
N ARG A 201 -9.49 -13.10 2.10
CA ARG A 201 -10.31 -13.11 0.89
C ARG A 201 -10.78 -14.48 0.48
N LEU A 202 -10.00 -15.52 0.67
CA LEU A 202 -10.48 -16.88 0.46
C LEU A 202 -11.66 -17.19 1.38
N CYS A 203 -11.57 -16.80 2.66
CA CYS A 203 -12.67 -16.96 3.61
C CYS A 203 -13.94 -16.22 3.17
N PHE A 204 -13.85 -14.96 2.74
CA PHE A 204 -15.03 -14.19 2.31
C PHE A 204 -15.53 -14.50 0.89
N SER A 205 -14.68 -14.97 -0.02
CA SER A 205 -15.05 -15.15 -1.44
C SER A 205 -15.44 -16.59 -1.78
N VAL A 206 -14.75 -17.56 -1.19
CA VAL A 206 -14.88 -18.98 -1.55
C VAL A 206 -15.61 -19.73 -0.45
N PHE A 207 -15.19 -19.53 0.80
CA PHE A 207 -15.65 -20.32 1.93
C PHE A 207 -16.82 -19.69 2.69
N GLU A 208 -17.30 -18.50 2.31
CA GLU A 208 -18.33 -17.76 3.07
C GLU A 208 -19.57 -18.63 3.35
N LYS A 209 -20.10 -19.28 2.30
CA LYS A 209 -21.28 -20.15 2.42
C LYS A 209 -21.06 -21.37 3.32
N GLN A 210 -19.83 -21.84 3.42
CA GLN A 210 -19.45 -23.01 4.24
C GLN A 210 -19.11 -22.59 5.67
N LEU A 211 -18.69 -21.35 5.87
CA LEU A 211 -18.35 -20.80 7.17
C LEU A 211 -19.57 -20.29 7.91
N VAL A 212 -20.55 -19.67 7.23
CA VAL A 212 -21.73 -19.11 7.88
C VAL A 212 -22.60 -20.21 8.50
N GLY A 213 -22.85 -20.11 9.80
CA GLY A 213 -23.71 -21.04 10.54
C GLY A 213 -22.96 -22.02 11.47
N HIS A 214 -21.64 -21.93 11.54
CA HIS A 214 -20.84 -22.71 12.49
C HIS A 214 -20.38 -21.87 13.70
N ASP A 215 -20.08 -22.52 14.83
CA ASP A 215 -19.65 -21.81 16.05
C ASP A 215 -18.29 -21.11 15.91
N TYR A 216 -17.47 -21.53 14.93
CA TYR A 216 -16.13 -20.98 14.71
C TYR A 216 -16.08 -19.84 13.68
N THR A 217 -17.20 -19.46 13.06
CA THR A 217 -17.24 -18.42 12.01
C THR A 217 -16.63 -17.11 12.49
N ASP A 218 -17.03 -16.64 13.67
CA ASP A 218 -16.59 -15.37 14.22
C ASP A 218 -15.08 -15.36 14.51
N THR A 219 -14.56 -16.46 15.06
CA THR A 219 -13.13 -16.63 15.35
C THR A 219 -12.32 -16.61 14.06
N VAL A 220 -12.76 -17.31 13.01
CA VAL A 220 -12.07 -17.33 11.70
C VAL A 220 -12.10 -15.96 11.04
N PHE A 221 -13.25 -15.28 11.05
CA PHE A 221 -13.37 -13.93 10.50
C PHE A 221 -12.53 -12.92 11.28
N LEU A 222 -12.49 -13.01 12.61
CA LEU A 222 -11.66 -12.14 13.43
C LEU A 222 -10.17 -12.39 13.18
N ALA A 223 -9.73 -13.64 13.15
CA ALA A 223 -8.34 -14.01 12.92
C ALA A 223 -7.85 -13.54 11.54
N THR A 224 -8.64 -13.80 10.49
CA THR A 224 -8.28 -13.40 9.13
C THR A 224 -8.35 -11.90 8.90
N ASN A 225 -9.27 -11.18 9.56
CA ASN A 225 -9.25 -9.71 9.56
C ASN A 225 -8.02 -9.17 10.28
N THR A 226 -7.69 -9.69 11.46
CA THR A 226 -6.49 -9.29 12.22
C THR A 226 -5.22 -9.52 11.41
N LEU A 227 -5.13 -10.65 10.71
CA LEU A 227 -4.02 -10.96 9.83
C LEU A 227 -3.91 -9.94 8.69
N MET A 228 -5.03 -9.57 8.05
CA MET A 228 -5.08 -8.54 7.01
C MET A 228 -4.59 -7.18 7.52
N TYR A 229 -4.95 -6.78 8.75
CA TYR A 229 -4.53 -5.49 9.32
C TYR A 229 -3.07 -5.48 9.79
N THR A 230 -2.53 -6.62 10.21
CA THR A 230 -1.11 -6.79 10.56
C THR A 230 -0.20 -6.34 9.41
N ARG A 231 -0.66 -6.47 8.17
CA ARG A 231 0.00 -5.95 6.96
C ARG A 231 0.45 -4.50 7.09
N ASN A 232 -0.37 -3.61 7.65
CA ASN A 232 -0.06 -2.19 7.72
C ASN A 232 1.12 -1.94 8.68
N SER A 233 1.17 -2.66 9.81
CA SER A 233 2.30 -2.64 10.73
C SER A 233 3.57 -3.20 10.07
N LEU A 234 3.45 -4.29 9.31
CA LEU A 234 4.56 -4.89 8.58
C LEU A 234 5.10 -3.96 7.48
N ASN A 235 4.24 -3.24 6.76
CA ASN A 235 4.66 -2.24 5.78
C ASN A 235 5.52 -1.14 6.44
N ALA A 236 5.11 -0.61 7.60
CA ALA A 236 5.89 0.38 8.35
C ALA A 236 7.23 -0.20 8.82
N PHE A 237 7.22 -1.43 9.32
CA PHE A 237 8.43 -2.15 9.73
C PHE A 237 9.40 -2.38 8.56
N PHE A 238 8.89 -2.80 7.40
CA PHE A 238 9.71 -2.96 6.20
C PHE A 238 10.30 -1.63 5.75
N LEU A 239 9.52 -0.54 5.66
CA LEU A 239 10.03 0.78 5.33
C LEU A 239 11.16 1.22 6.27
N TYR A 240 11.01 0.94 7.57
CA TYR A 240 12.06 1.18 8.55
C TYR A 240 13.34 0.39 8.26
N LEU A 241 13.25 -0.90 7.94
CA LEU A 241 14.42 -1.72 7.57
C LEU A 241 15.04 -1.30 6.23
N SER A 242 14.22 -0.79 5.32
CA SER A 242 14.56 -0.49 3.92
C SER A 242 15.48 0.72 3.78
N VAL A 243 15.15 1.81 4.48
CA VAL A 243 15.71 3.12 4.21
C VAL A 243 16.67 3.49 5.33
N ASN A 244 17.97 3.41 5.04
CA ASN A 244 19.02 3.82 5.99
C ASN A 244 18.84 5.27 6.47
N CYS A 245 18.40 6.16 5.57
CA CYS A 245 18.09 7.55 5.91
C CYS A 245 16.96 7.63 6.93
N PHE A 246 15.86 6.91 6.72
CA PHE A 246 14.74 6.86 7.66
C PHE A 246 15.17 6.36 9.03
N ARG A 247 16.01 5.31 9.11
CA ARG A 247 16.56 4.85 10.40
C ARG A 247 17.40 5.92 11.09
N ARG A 248 18.20 6.67 10.33
CA ARG A 248 19.00 7.78 10.85
C ARG A 248 18.10 8.90 11.36
N ASP A 249 17.04 9.23 10.62
CA ASP A 249 16.11 10.31 10.97
C ASP A 249 15.27 9.94 12.20
N VAL A 250 14.78 8.70 12.29
CA VAL A 250 14.10 8.17 13.49
C VAL A 250 15.03 8.17 14.70
N ARG A 251 16.29 7.74 14.55
CA ARG A 251 17.28 7.82 15.65
C ARG A 251 17.53 9.25 16.08
N ARG A 252 17.63 10.21 15.14
CA ARG A 252 17.79 11.63 15.47
C ARG A 252 16.59 12.16 16.25
N LEU A 253 15.37 11.85 15.82
CA LEU A 253 14.15 12.22 16.54
C LEU A 253 14.11 11.62 17.95
N LEU A 254 14.41 10.33 18.08
CA LEU A 254 14.46 9.66 19.38
C LEU A 254 15.53 10.29 20.30
N LEU A 255 16.73 10.58 19.78
CA LEU A 255 17.80 11.23 20.55
C LEU A 255 17.42 12.65 20.98
N ILE A 256 16.74 13.44 20.14
CA ILE A 256 16.25 14.77 20.48
C ILE A 256 15.18 14.67 21.59
N CYS A 257 14.25 13.72 21.46
CA CYS A 257 13.24 13.47 22.49
C CYS A 257 13.88 13.01 23.81
N SER A 258 14.86 12.10 23.76
CA SER A 258 15.58 11.62 24.95
C SER A 258 16.33 12.75 25.65
N ARG A 259 17.02 13.63 24.91
CA ARG A 259 17.73 14.81 25.46
C ARG A 259 16.78 15.82 26.08
N LYS A 260 15.62 16.06 25.44
CA LYS A 260 14.59 16.97 25.97
C LYS A 260 13.98 16.43 27.28
N LEU A 261 13.89 15.11 27.43
CA LEU A 261 13.46 14.47 28.68
C LEU A 261 14.52 14.51 29.80
N THR A 262 15.80 14.49 29.45
CA THR A 262 16.90 14.50 30.44
C THR A 262 17.27 15.90 30.94
N GLY A 263 16.63 16.97 30.41
CA GLY A 263 16.92 18.34 30.82
C GLY A 263 18.36 18.79 30.55
N GLN A 264 19.13 18.02 29.77
CA GLN A 264 20.51 18.40 29.47
C GLN A 264 20.51 19.61 28.53
N PRO A 265 21.24 20.69 28.87
CA PRO A 265 21.35 21.86 28.02
C PRO A 265 21.92 21.45 26.66
N ILE A 266 21.29 21.95 25.59
CA ILE A 266 21.76 21.77 24.22
C ILE A 266 23.20 22.33 24.18
N PRO A 267 24.21 21.55 23.79
CA PRO A 267 25.54 22.12 23.56
C PRO A 267 25.36 23.18 22.48
N GLN A 268 25.60 24.45 22.81
CA GLN A 268 25.65 25.50 21.81
C GLN A 268 26.71 25.10 20.80
N GLU A 269 26.27 24.86 19.56
CA GLU A 269 27.11 24.57 18.39
C GLU A 269 27.85 25.87 18.02
N ASN A 270 28.77 26.28 18.89
CA ASN A 270 29.76 27.30 18.63
C ASN A 270 30.78 26.68 17.68
N ASN A 271 30.49 26.67 16.37
CA ASN A 271 31.45 26.71 15.25
C ASN A 271 30.71 26.55 13.90
N ALA A 272 29.94 27.59 13.54
CA ALA A 272 29.25 27.68 12.25
C ALA A 272 30.08 28.39 11.14
N ASN A 273 31.40 28.57 11.31
CA ASN A 273 32.18 29.41 10.38
C ASN A 273 33.26 28.72 9.53
N GLU A 274 33.43 27.39 9.53
CA GLU A 274 34.57 26.79 8.78
C GLU A 274 34.24 25.79 7.66
N HIS A 275 32.98 25.50 7.35
CA HIS A 275 32.66 24.48 6.31
C HIS A 275 31.69 24.88 5.18
N VAL A 276 31.46 26.19 4.97
CA VAL A 276 30.76 26.70 3.76
C VAL A 276 31.60 26.53 2.47
N GLY A 277 32.88 26.14 2.56
CA GLY A 277 33.78 26.07 1.41
C GLY A 277 33.77 24.79 0.55
N ARG A 278 32.98 23.75 0.87
CA ARG A 278 33.07 22.46 0.14
C ARG A 278 31.73 21.89 -0.31
N MET A 279 30.88 22.73 -0.88
CA MET A 279 29.78 22.31 -1.76
C MET A 279 30.05 22.79 -3.19
N LYS A 280 31.25 22.48 -3.72
CA LYS A 280 31.55 22.61 -5.14
C LYS A 280 30.82 21.49 -5.90
N THR A 281 29.82 21.90 -6.68
CA THR A 281 29.51 21.38 -8.02
C THR A 281 29.36 19.86 -8.16
N PHE A 282 28.14 19.37 -7.89
CA PHE A 282 27.65 18.09 -8.43
C PHE A 282 26.61 18.38 -9.52
N HIS A 283 27.02 19.14 -10.55
CA HIS A 283 26.15 19.49 -11.67
C HIS A 283 26.90 19.60 -13.01
N GLU A 284 27.79 18.66 -13.32
CA GLU A 284 28.22 18.37 -14.71
C GLU A 284 28.98 17.04 -14.71
N PRO A 285 28.50 16.02 -15.44
CA PRO A 285 29.07 15.81 -16.77
C PRO A 285 28.00 15.31 -17.75
N LEU A 286 27.42 16.22 -18.54
CA LEU A 286 26.57 15.80 -19.67
C LEU A 286 26.61 16.76 -20.86
N LYS A 287 27.74 17.45 -21.07
CA LYS A 287 27.96 18.32 -22.24
C LYS A 287 29.09 17.90 -23.17
N THR A 288 29.82 16.82 -22.89
CA THR A 288 31.02 16.44 -23.69
C THR A 288 30.84 15.20 -24.58
N VAL A 289 29.60 14.81 -24.92
CA VAL A 289 29.35 13.67 -25.84
C VAL A 289 28.39 14.03 -26.99
N LEU A 290 28.14 15.32 -27.25
CA LEU A 290 27.27 15.77 -28.36
C LEU A 290 27.98 16.47 -29.52
N ASN A 291 29.32 16.37 -29.62
CA ASN A 291 30.10 16.99 -30.71
C ASN A 291 30.81 16.01 -31.65
N THR A 292 30.40 14.73 -31.68
CA THR A 292 30.93 13.76 -32.65
C THR A 292 29.82 12.94 -33.30
N MET A 293 29.00 13.59 -34.13
CA MET A 293 28.34 12.90 -35.25
C MET A 293 28.48 13.72 -36.52
N PRO A 294 29.07 13.16 -37.59
CA PRO A 294 29.17 13.82 -38.88
C PRO A 294 27.80 13.84 -39.55
N ILE A 295 27.39 15.02 -39.99
CA ILE A 295 26.34 15.23 -40.97
C ILE A 295 26.85 14.61 -42.29
N LYS A 296 26.21 13.54 -42.77
CA LYS A 296 26.24 13.19 -44.18
C LYS A 296 24.96 13.74 -44.82
N ALA A 297 25.19 14.57 -45.83
CA ALA A 297 24.20 15.00 -46.81
C ALA A 297 23.71 13.82 -47.65
#